data_AF-A0A352NH57-F1
#
_entry.id   AF-A0A352NH57-F1
#
_cell.length_a   1.000
_cell.length_b   1.000
_cell.length_c   1.000
_cell.angle_alpha   90.00
_cell.angle_beta   90.00
_cell.angle_gamma   90.00
#
_symmetry.space_group_name_H-M   'P 1'
#
loop_
_entity.id
_entity.type
_entity.pdbx_description
1 polymer ?
#
loop_
_entity_poly.entity_id
_entity_poly.type
_entity_poly.pdbx_seq_one_letter_code
_entity_poly.pdbx_strand_id
1 'polypeptide(L)'
;MRVTFPHMGNMYIPLKAMLQRLGLDVVVPPPSSKRTLSLGVKHGPEFACLPLKLNLGNFIEAGELGADTVIMAGGCGPCRFGYYAQIEQAILKDIGRDMDFIVLEPPDRHMTELVAKIKQIAGKKSWRDIFQAVRFGYRKAKAVDDVER
;
A
#
# COMPACT_ATOMS: atom_id res chain seq x y z
N MET A 1 -6.57 -8.89 9.97
CA MET A 1 -5.84 -7.84 9.26
C MET A 1 -6.84 -6.99 8.50
N ARG A 2 -6.79 -5.68 8.72
CA ARG A 2 -7.48 -4.65 7.96
C ARG A 2 -6.40 -3.90 7.17
N VAL A 3 -6.34 -4.18 5.87
CA VAL A 3 -5.24 -3.77 5.02
C VAL A 3 -5.50 -2.40 4.40
N THR A 4 -4.46 -1.58 4.31
CA THR A 4 -4.45 -0.32 3.58
C THR A 4 -3.29 -0.29 2.59
N PHE A 5 -3.28 0.71 1.73
CA PHE A 5 -2.26 0.97 0.72
C PHE A 5 -2.19 2.49 0.48
N PRO A 6 -1.10 3.03 -0.08
CA PRO A 6 -1.01 4.46 -0.33
C PRO A 6 -2.06 4.92 -1.36
N HIS A 7 -2.72 6.05 -1.10
CA HIS A 7 -3.71 6.63 -2.02
C HIS A 7 -2.99 7.38 -3.15
N MET A 8 -2.76 6.72 -4.28
CA MET A 8 -2.07 7.28 -5.44
C MET A 8 -3.01 7.42 -6.64
N GLY A 9 -3.63 8.58 -6.80
CA GLY A 9 -4.60 8.82 -7.88
C GLY A 9 -5.72 7.78 -7.87
N ASN A 10 -6.09 7.27 -9.04
CA ASN A 10 -7.16 6.26 -9.17
C ASN A 10 -6.70 4.81 -8.94
N MET A 11 -5.45 4.60 -8.49
CA MET A 11 -4.91 3.25 -8.20
C MET A 11 -5.67 2.52 -7.09
N TYR A 12 -6.39 3.26 -6.23
CA TYR A 12 -7.24 2.64 -5.20
C TYR A 12 -8.34 1.75 -5.80
N ILE A 13 -8.79 2.02 -7.03
CA ILE A 13 -9.84 1.26 -7.70
C ILE A 13 -9.39 -0.18 -8.01
N PRO A 14 -8.31 -0.41 -8.78
CA PRO A 14 -7.83 -1.77 -9.06
C PRO A 14 -7.28 -2.47 -7.81
N LEU A 15 -6.56 -1.76 -6.92
CA LEU A 15 -5.99 -2.37 -5.72
C LEU A 15 -7.06 -2.85 -4.75
N LYS A 16 -8.06 -2.01 -4.45
CA LYS A 16 -9.19 -2.40 -3.61
C LYS A 16 -9.89 -3.63 -4.19
N ALA A 17 -10.16 -3.61 -5.49
CA ALA A 17 -10.84 -4.71 -6.16
C ALA A 17 -10.06 -6.03 -6.12
N MET A 18 -8.74 -5.97 -6.30
CA MET A 18 -7.86 -7.13 -6.23
C MET A 18 -7.83 -7.71 -4.81
N LEU A 19 -7.56 -6.88 -3.81
CA LEU A 19 -7.43 -7.29 -2.41
C LEU A 19 -8.75 -7.81 -1.83
N GLN A 20 -9.87 -7.15 -2.14
CA GLN A 20 -11.21 -7.64 -1.76
C GLN A 20 -11.53 -9.00 -2.38
N ARG A 21 -11.10 -9.25 -3.63
CA ARG A 21 -11.28 -10.55 -4.29
C ARG A 21 -10.45 -11.66 -3.65
N LEU A 22 -9.34 -11.32 -2.99
CA LEU A 22 -8.56 -12.23 -2.16
C LEU A 22 -9.24 -12.51 -0.79
N GLY A 23 -10.28 -11.74 -0.44
CA GLY A 23 -11.01 -11.88 0.82
C GLY A 23 -10.46 -11.03 1.96
N LEU A 24 -9.67 -10.00 1.65
CA LEU A 24 -9.13 -9.07 2.65
C LEU A 24 -10.13 -7.95 2.97
N ASP A 25 -10.15 -7.53 4.23
CA ASP A 25 -10.82 -6.29 4.63
C ASP A 25 -9.93 -5.10 4.26
N VAL A 26 -10.37 -4.30 3.30
CA VAL A 26 -9.58 -3.23 2.70
C VAL A 26 -10.09 -1.87 3.17
N VAL A 27 -9.24 -1.17 3.91
CA VAL A 27 -9.43 0.22 4.29
C VAL A 27 -8.76 1.09 3.24
N VAL A 28 -9.56 1.79 2.44
CA VAL A 28 -9.03 2.78 1.48
C VAL A 28 -8.82 4.09 2.24
N PRO A 29 -7.60 4.67 2.23
CA PRO A 29 -7.40 5.99 2.80
C PRO A 29 -8.30 7.01 2.10
N PRO A 30 -8.76 8.07 2.78
CA PRO A 30 -9.50 9.14 2.12
C PRO A 30 -8.68 9.75 0.97
N PRO A 31 -9.33 10.39 -0.02
CA PRO A 31 -8.61 11.12 -1.06
C PRO A 31 -7.62 12.11 -0.46
N SER A 32 -6.37 12.08 -0.94
CA SER A 32 -5.31 12.91 -0.38
C SER A 32 -5.71 14.39 -0.44
N SER A 33 -5.67 15.04 0.73
CA SER A 33 -6.14 16.39 0.94
C SER A 33 -5.05 17.26 1.58
N LYS A 34 -5.36 18.54 1.82
CA LYS A 34 -4.48 19.41 2.63
C LYS A 34 -4.23 18.83 4.01
N ARG A 35 -5.24 18.18 4.62
CA ARG A 35 -5.10 17.48 5.91
C ARG A 35 -4.07 16.35 5.80
N THR A 36 -4.19 15.49 4.79
CA THR A 36 -3.25 14.39 4.52
C THR A 36 -1.81 14.92 4.43
N LEU A 37 -1.60 16.00 3.67
CA LEU A 37 -0.30 16.63 3.57
C LEU A 37 0.18 17.23 4.90
N SER A 38 -0.68 17.93 5.64
CA SER A 38 -0.33 18.51 6.94
C SER A 38 0.09 17.44 7.95
N LEU A 39 -0.59 16.30 7.99
CA LEU A 39 -0.21 15.16 8.82
C LEU A 39 1.17 14.61 8.43
N GLY A 40 1.40 14.43 7.13
CA GLY A 40 2.68 14.01 6.58
C GLY A 40 3.84 14.96 6.88
N VAL A 41 3.61 16.27 6.78
CA VAL A 41 4.61 17.31 7.10
C VAL A 41 4.90 17.37 8.60
N LYS A 42 3.86 17.20 9.44
CA LYS A 42 3.98 17.29 10.90
C LYS A 42 4.85 16.18 11.48
N HIS A 43 4.76 14.97 10.94
CA HIS A 43 5.43 13.79 11.48
C HIS A 43 6.60 13.30 10.62
N GLY A 44 6.63 13.67 9.34
CA GLY A 44 7.67 13.27 8.41
C GLY A 44 8.93 14.14 8.49
N PRO A 45 10.09 13.67 7.99
CA PRO A 45 11.30 14.47 7.93
C PRO A 45 11.12 15.72 7.08
N GLU A 46 11.72 16.85 7.49
CA GLU A 46 11.60 18.13 6.81
C GLU A 46 11.98 18.03 5.33
N PHE A 47 13.14 17.44 5.05
CA PHE A 47 13.70 17.25 3.70
C PHE A 47 13.20 15.97 3.01
N ALA A 48 12.17 15.32 3.53
CA ALA A 48 11.52 14.22 2.81
C ALA A 48 10.74 14.76 1.61
N CYS A 49 10.83 14.02 0.51
CA CYS A 49 10.08 14.27 -0.71
C CYS A 49 8.57 14.17 -0.46
N LEU A 50 7.80 14.92 -1.27
CA LEU A 50 6.34 15.02 -1.16
C LEU A 50 5.62 13.65 -1.13
N PRO A 51 6.00 12.62 -1.93
CA PRO A 51 5.31 11.34 -1.92
C PRO A 51 5.36 10.62 -0.56
N LEU A 52 6.50 10.69 0.15
CA LEU A 52 6.64 10.11 1.49
C LEU A 52 5.69 10.78 2.47
N LYS A 53 5.60 12.12 2.42
CA LYS A 53 4.70 12.88 3.30
C LYS A 53 3.24 12.54 3.02
N LEU A 54 2.84 12.43 1.74
CA LEU A 54 1.48 12.03 1.38
C LEU A 54 1.16 10.61 1.83
N ASN A 55 2.07 9.65 1.61
CA ASN A 55 1.90 8.27 2.08
C ASN A 55 1.75 8.19 3.60
N LEU A 56 2.63 8.86 4.35
CA LEU A 56 2.54 8.91 5.81
C LEU A 56 1.20 9.48 6.28
N GLY A 57 0.72 10.56 5.65
CA GLY A 57 -0.60 11.12 5.90
C GLY A 57 -1.73 10.13 5.60
N ASN A 58 -1.66 9.44 4.46
CA ASN A 58 -2.63 8.42 4.06
C ASN A 58 -2.68 7.27 5.08
N PHE A 59 -1.52 6.82 5.59
CA PHE A 59 -1.46 5.73 6.58
C PHE A 59 -1.98 6.15 7.95
N ILE A 60 -1.70 7.39 8.36
CA ILE A 60 -2.30 7.96 9.56
C ILE A 60 -3.82 7.96 9.45
N GLU A 61 -4.37 8.46 8.35
CA GLU A 61 -5.82 8.54 8.14
C GLU A 61 -6.44 7.14 8.00
N ALA A 62 -5.75 6.21 7.34
CA ALA A 62 -6.20 4.81 7.27
C ALA A 62 -6.17 4.13 8.65
N GLY A 63 -5.17 4.41 9.48
CA GLY A 63 -5.09 3.94 10.86
C GLY A 63 -6.23 4.48 11.73
N GLU A 64 -6.64 5.73 11.53
CA GLU A 64 -7.85 6.32 12.18
C GLU A 64 -9.14 5.58 11.78
N LEU A 65 -9.18 5.02 10.57
CA LEU A 65 -10.27 4.16 10.08
C LEU A 65 -10.12 2.68 10.53
N GLY A 66 -9.08 2.38 11.32
CA GLY A 66 -8.80 1.08 11.90
C GLY A 66 -8.07 0.11 10.98
N ALA A 67 -7.27 0.61 10.03
CA ALA A 67 -6.28 -0.22 9.33
C ALA A 67 -5.16 -0.63 10.30
N ASP A 68 -4.71 -1.89 10.22
CA ASP A 68 -3.62 -2.45 11.03
C ASP A 68 -2.40 -2.85 10.18
N THR A 69 -2.57 -2.97 8.87
CA THR A 69 -1.53 -3.49 7.95
C THR A 69 -1.44 -2.61 6.71
N VAL A 70 -0.25 -2.19 6.33
CA VAL A 70 0.06 -1.47 5.09
C VAL A 70 0.63 -2.45 4.06
N ILE A 71 0.04 -2.48 2.86
CA ILE A 71 0.61 -3.16 1.70
C ILE A 71 1.29 -2.11 0.83
N MET A 72 2.59 -2.27 0.61
CA MET A 72 3.39 -1.33 -0.15
C MET A 72 4.26 -2.06 -1.18
N ALA A 73 4.41 -1.48 -2.36
CA ALA A 73 5.42 -1.94 -3.30
C ALA A 73 6.81 -1.51 -2.80
N GLY A 74 7.77 -2.42 -2.83
CA GLY A 74 9.17 -2.10 -2.66
C GLY A 74 9.80 -1.67 -4.00
N GLY A 75 11.10 -1.42 -3.99
CA GLY A 75 11.85 -1.13 -5.21
C GLY A 75 13.34 -1.39 -5.04
N CYS A 76 13.96 -1.96 -6.06
CA CYS A 76 15.41 -2.10 -6.17
C CYS A 76 15.92 -1.11 -7.22
N GLY A 77 16.28 0.09 -6.78
CA GLY A 77 16.83 1.15 -7.63
C GLY A 77 17.28 2.36 -6.80
N PRO A 78 17.80 3.43 -7.41
CA PRO A 78 18.23 4.64 -6.69
C PRO A 78 17.06 5.41 -6.06
N CYS A 79 15.81 4.97 -6.29
CA CYS A 79 14.62 5.62 -5.81
C CYS A 79 14.46 5.41 -4.30
N ARG A 80 14.30 6.52 -3.55
CA ARG A 80 14.05 6.51 -2.10
C ARG A 80 12.76 5.75 -1.72
N PHE A 81 11.87 5.52 -2.67
CA PHE A 81 10.64 4.74 -2.51
C PHE A 81 10.89 3.35 -1.90
N GLY A 82 11.99 2.69 -2.27
CA GLY A 82 12.35 1.39 -1.68
C GLY A 82 12.62 1.41 -0.18
N TYR A 83 12.85 2.60 0.39
CA TYR A 83 13.12 2.82 1.81
C TYR A 83 11.95 3.50 2.55
N TYR A 84 10.86 3.82 1.84
CA TYR A 84 9.71 4.50 2.45
C TYR A 84 9.05 3.64 3.50
N ALA A 85 8.82 2.35 3.20
CA ALA A 85 8.14 1.43 4.12
C ALA A 85 8.82 1.40 5.50
N GLN A 86 10.15 1.35 5.54
CA GLN A 86 10.92 1.31 6.77
C GLN A 86 10.85 2.65 7.53
N ILE A 87 10.99 3.77 6.82
CA ILE A 87 10.88 5.11 7.44
C ILE A 87 9.46 5.36 7.97
N GLU A 88 8.46 5.10 7.16
CA GLU A 88 7.05 5.34 7.49
C GLU A 88 6.62 4.43 8.64
N GLN A 89 7.04 3.17 8.66
CA GLN A 89 6.79 2.26 9.78
C GLN A 89 7.43 2.76 11.08
N ALA A 90 8.70 3.20 11.04
CA ALA A 90 9.37 3.74 12.22
C ALA A 90 8.66 4.99 12.76
N ILE A 91 8.30 5.93 11.88
CA ILE A 91 7.58 7.14 12.27
C ILE A 91 6.20 6.82 12.85
N LEU A 92 5.45 5.91 12.23
CA LEU A 92 4.13 5.50 12.72
C LEU A 92 4.22 4.86 14.11
N LYS A 93 5.23 4.04 14.34
CA LYS A 93 5.51 3.45 15.65
C LYS A 93 5.84 4.51 16.70
N ASP A 94 6.68 5.49 16.36
CA ASP A 94 7.09 6.58 17.27
C ASP A 94 5.90 7.46 17.69
N ILE A 95 4.89 7.61 16.84
CA ILE A 95 3.66 8.36 17.16
C ILE A 95 2.56 7.49 17.80
N GLY A 96 2.87 6.25 18.17
CA GLY A 96 1.95 5.32 18.85
C GLY A 96 0.91 4.68 17.94
N ARG A 97 1.17 4.62 16.62
CA ARG A 97 0.30 3.96 15.63
C ARG A 97 1.02 2.76 15.02
N ASP A 98 1.05 1.66 15.76
CA ASP A 98 1.73 0.46 15.29
C ASP A 98 0.94 -0.16 14.11
N MET A 99 1.64 -0.36 12.99
CA MET A 99 1.08 -0.96 11.78
C MET A 99 2.10 -1.93 11.19
N ASP A 100 1.61 -3.07 10.72
CA ASP A 100 2.42 -4.06 10.02
C ASP A 100 2.66 -3.62 8.58
N PHE A 101 3.90 -3.72 8.08
CA PHE A 101 4.22 -3.39 6.69
C PHE A 101 4.53 -4.65 5.90
N ILE A 102 3.68 -4.95 4.90
CA ILE A 102 3.92 -6.02 3.92
C ILE A 102 4.47 -5.38 2.65
N VAL A 103 5.80 -5.40 2.52
CA VAL A 103 6.52 -4.84 1.38
C VAL A 103 6.71 -5.89 0.28
N LEU A 104 6.13 -5.66 -0.89
CA LEU A 104 6.29 -6.52 -2.07
C LEU A 104 7.51 -6.07 -2.86
N GLU A 105 8.64 -6.74 -2.66
CA GLU A 105 9.89 -6.44 -3.37
C GLU A 105 9.93 -7.08 -4.77
N PRO A 106 10.65 -6.49 -5.73
CA PRO A 106 10.80 -7.06 -7.06
C PRO A 106 11.54 -8.42 -7.04
N PRO A 107 11.23 -9.32 -7.98
CA PRO A 107 11.68 -10.71 -7.95
C PRO A 107 13.18 -10.91 -8.22
N ASP A 108 13.92 -9.88 -8.64
CA ASP A 108 15.31 -10.00 -9.12
C ASP A 108 16.31 -10.50 -8.06
N ARG A 109 15.97 -10.48 -6.76
CA ARG A 109 16.83 -11.03 -5.69
C ARG A 109 16.11 -11.91 -4.65
N HIS A 110 14.79 -11.77 -4.44
CA HIS A 110 14.07 -12.45 -3.34
C HIS A 110 12.72 -13.09 -3.77
N MET A 111 12.71 -13.94 -4.81
CA MET A 111 11.48 -14.60 -5.28
C MET A 111 10.75 -15.42 -4.20
N THR A 112 11.49 -16.10 -3.32
CA THR A 112 10.92 -16.91 -2.24
C THR A 112 10.18 -16.05 -1.22
N GLU A 113 10.74 -14.89 -0.86
CA GLU A 113 10.11 -13.95 0.06
C GLU A 113 8.86 -13.30 -0.54
N LEU A 114 8.91 -12.93 -1.83
CA LEU A 114 7.75 -12.41 -2.54
C LEU A 114 6.60 -13.42 -2.53
N VAL A 115 6.89 -14.69 -2.83
CA VAL A 115 5.90 -15.78 -2.77
C VAL A 115 5.36 -15.98 -1.36
N ALA A 116 6.21 -15.91 -0.33
CA ALA A 116 5.79 -16.02 1.06
C ALA A 116 4.86 -14.88 1.47
N LYS A 117 5.17 -13.63 1.12
CA LYS A 117 4.33 -12.46 1.39
C LYS A 117 3.01 -12.51 0.62
N ILE A 118 3.03 -12.95 -0.64
CA ILE A 118 1.80 -13.17 -1.42
C ILE A 118 0.93 -14.22 -0.74
N LYS A 119 1.50 -15.33 -0.26
CA LYS A 119 0.75 -16.34 0.51
C LYS A 119 0.25 -15.81 1.85
N GLN A 120 1.00 -14.96 2.53
CA GLN A 120 0.56 -14.30 3.76
C GLN A 120 -0.68 -13.42 3.50
N ILE A 121 -0.66 -12.66 2.41
CA ILE A 121 -1.78 -11.81 1.97
C ILE A 121 -2.98 -12.67 1.50
N ALA A 122 -2.73 -13.72 0.72
CA ALA A 122 -3.77 -14.56 0.13
C ALA A 122 -4.32 -15.64 1.08
N GLY A 123 -3.67 -15.87 2.23
CA GLY A 123 -4.04 -16.88 3.20
C GLY A 123 -4.13 -18.30 2.59
N LYS A 124 -5.30 -18.92 2.71
CA LYS A 124 -5.57 -20.30 2.23
C LYS A 124 -6.04 -20.37 0.77
N LYS A 125 -6.05 -19.26 0.03
CA LYS A 125 -6.51 -19.22 -1.36
C LYS A 125 -5.57 -19.99 -2.28
N SER A 126 -6.12 -20.62 -3.31
CA SER A 126 -5.34 -21.36 -4.29
C SER A 126 -4.57 -20.41 -5.21
N TRP A 127 -3.48 -20.88 -5.81
CA TRP A 127 -2.75 -20.10 -6.84
C TRP A 127 -3.65 -19.66 -8.00
N ARG A 128 -4.71 -20.42 -8.31
CA ARG A 128 -5.72 -20.04 -9.30
C ARG A 128 -6.51 -18.83 -8.84
N ASP A 129 -6.93 -18.79 -7.58
CA ASP A 129 -7.66 -17.65 -7.01
C ASP A 129 -6.80 -16.39 -6.99
N ILE A 130 -5.52 -16.53 -6.62
CA ILE A 130 -4.54 -15.43 -6.64
C ILE A 130 -4.40 -14.88 -8.06
N PHE A 131 -4.17 -15.75 -9.05
CA PHE A 131 -4.06 -15.35 -10.45
C PHE A 131 -5.34 -14.66 -10.95
N GLN A 132 -6.51 -15.20 -10.61
CA GLN A 132 -7.77 -14.55 -11.01
C GLN A 132 -7.98 -13.20 -10.32
N ALA A 133 -7.55 -13.03 -9.06
CA ALA A 133 -7.60 -11.76 -8.36
C ALA A 133 -6.69 -10.71 -9.01
N VAL A 134 -5.45 -11.08 -9.33
CA VAL A 134 -4.51 -10.22 -10.07
C VAL A 134 -5.08 -9.85 -11.44
N ARG A 135 -5.61 -10.82 -12.18
CA ARG A 135 -6.24 -10.58 -13.49
C ARG A 135 -7.47 -9.68 -13.39
N PHE A 136 -8.25 -9.78 -12.31
CA PHE A 136 -9.38 -8.90 -12.05
C PHE A 136 -8.94 -7.46 -11.77
N GLY A 137 -7.93 -7.28 -10.92
CA GLY A 137 -7.29 -5.98 -10.66
C GLY A 137 -6.73 -5.35 -11.93
N TYR A 138 -5.98 -6.12 -12.72
CA TYR A 138 -5.40 -5.68 -14.01
C TYR A 138 -6.47 -5.21 -15.00
N ARG A 139 -7.59 -5.95 -15.14
CA ARG A 139 -8.70 -5.53 -16.01
C ARG A 139 -9.33 -4.23 -15.55
N LYS A 140 -9.45 -4.00 -14.23
CA LYS A 140 -9.94 -2.73 -13.71
C LYS A 140 -8.94 -1.59 -13.94
N ALA A 141 -7.64 -1.84 -13.78
CA ALA A 141 -6.61 -0.86 -14.07
C ALA A 141 -6.70 -0.40 -15.53
N LYS A 142 -6.78 -1.36 -16.47
CA LYS A 142 -6.97 -1.05 -17.90
C LYS A 142 -8.25 -0.24 -18.15
N ALA A 143 -9.35 -0.59 -17.50
CA ALA A 143 -10.61 0.15 -17.65
C ALA A 143 -10.53 1.58 -17.09
N VAL A 144 -9.77 1.80 -16.01
CA VAL A 144 -9.48 3.15 -15.48
C VAL A 144 -8.65 3.93 -16.50
N ASP A 145 -7.56 3.34 -17.00
CA ASP A 145 -6.70 3.96 -18.02
C ASP A 145 -7.48 4.34 -19.30
N ASP A 146 -8.41 3.48 -19.74
CA ASP A 146 -9.24 3.72 -20.92
C ASP A 146 -10.24 4.89 -20.70
N VAL A 147 -10.69 5.13 -19.47
CA VAL A 147 -11.62 6.22 -19.11
C VAL A 147 -10.90 7.55 -18.87
N GLU A 148 -9.64 7.51 -18.42
CA GLU A 148 -8.81 8.70 -18.18
C GLU A 148 -8.20 9.29 -19.47
N ARG A 149 -8.31 8.57 -20.58
CA ARG A 149 -7.74 8.92 -21.88
C ARG A 149 -8.57 9.96 -22.62
#